data_AF-A0A7W6SPG9-F1
#
_entry.id   AF-A0A7W6SPG9-F1
#
_cell.length_a   1.000
_cell.length_b   1.000
_cell.length_c   1.000
_cell.angle_alpha   90.00
_cell.angle_beta   90.00
_cell.angle_gamma   90.00
#
_symmetry.space_group_name_H-M   'P 1'
#
loop_
_entity.id
_entity.type
_entity.pdbx_description
1 polymer ?
#
loop_
_entity_poly.entity_id
_entity_poly.type
_entity_poly.pdbx_seq_one_letter_code
_entity_poly.pdbx_strand_id
1 'polypeptide(L)' 'MSEKGSRIGGRVSPALVRQAKHQTGIETDTELIEFALATVALEDNFAEAFKKSRGKVDPALKLGF' A
#
# COMPACT_ATOMS: atom_id res chain seq x y z
N MET A 1 24.09 -6.71 7.39
CA MET A 1 23.41 -6.03 8.52
C MET A 1 22.17 -6.84 8.79
N SER A 2 21.95 -7.30 10.02
CA SER A 2 20.84 -8.21 10.33
C SER A 2 19.53 -7.45 10.17
N GLU A 3 18.80 -7.68 9.07
CA GLU A 3 17.41 -7.26 8.92
C GLU A 3 16.60 -7.96 10.01
N LYS A 4 16.48 -7.30 11.17
CA LYS A 4 15.79 -7.84 12.31
C LYS A 4 14.29 -7.87 11.98
N GLY A 5 13.76 -9.07 11.79
CA GLY A 5 12.33 -9.34 11.70
C GLY A 5 11.63 -8.96 13.01
N SER A 6 11.16 -7.72 13.08
CA SER A 6 10.22 -7.30 14.12
C SER A 6 8.92 -8.07 13.94
N ARG A 7 8.49 -8.77 14.99
CA ARG A 7 7.26 -9.58 14.95
C ARG A 7 6.06 -8.71 15.31
N ILE A 8 5.19 -8.46 14.34
CA ILE A 8 3.90 -7.80 14.55
C ILE A 8 2.84 -8.88 14.76
N GLY A 9 2.10 -8.82 15.86
CA GLY A 9 1.04 -9.77 16.19
C GLY A 9 -0.18 -9.07 16.76
N GLY A 10 -1.37 -9.57 16.44
CA GLY A 10 -2.63 -8.99 16.90
C GLY A 10 -3.83 -9.84 16.47
N ARG A 11 -4.96 -9.68 17.15
CA ARG A 11 -6.22 -10.29 16.72
C ARG A 11 -6.85 -9.41 15.64
N VAL A 12 -7.18 -10.02 14.51
CA VAL A 12 -7.86 -9.38 13.40
C VAL A 12 -9.11 -10.17 13.03
N SER A 13 -10.11 -9.49 12.49
CA SER A 13 -11.33 -10.15 12.02
C SER A 13 -11.00 -11.04 10.80
N PRO A 14 -11.32 -12.35 10.83
CA PRO A 14 -11.10 -13.23 9.68
C PRO A 14 -11.87 -12.78 8.43
N ALA A 15 -13.03 -12.12 8.62
CA ALA A 15 -13.80 -11.58 7.51
C ALA A 15 -13.08 -10.42 6.81
N LEU A 16 -12.42 -9.54 7.59
CA LEU A 16 -11.62 -8.45 7.05
C LEU A 16 -10.40 -8.98 6.27
N VAL A 17 -9.70 -9.99 6.81
CA VAL A 17 -8.56 -10.60 6.13
C VAL A 17 -8.99 -11.20 4.79
N ARG A 18 -10.08 -11.98 4.76
CA ARG A 18 -10.59 -12.57 3.50
C ARG A 18 -10.95 -11.50 2.47
N GLN A 19 -11.64 -10.45 2.89
CA GLN A 19 -12.02 -9.35 2.00
C GLN A 19 -10.80 -8.63 1.43
N ALA A 20 -9.80 -8.35 2.27
CA ALA A 20 -8.58 -7.68 1.87
C ALA A 20 -7.76 -8.53 0.89
N LYS A 21 -7.65 -9.84 1.11
CA LYS A 21 -7.05 -10.78 0.15
C LYS A 21 -7.78 -10.80 -1.19
N HIS A 22 -9.11 -10.87 -1.16
CA HIS A 22 -9.92 -10.82 -2.38
C HIS A 22 -9.73 -9.51 -3.17
N GLN A 23 -9.61 -8.36 -2.49
CA GLN A 23 -9.43 -7.07 -3.16
C GLN A 23 -8.01 -6.86 -3.72
N THR A 24 -7.01 -7.37 -3.03
CA THR A 24 -5.59 -7.18 -3.39
C THR A 24 -5.03 -8.28 -4.28
N GLY A 25 -5.68 -9.45 -4.30
CA GLY A 25 -5.15 -10.67 -4.93
C GLY A 25 -4.06 -11.36 -4.11
N ILE A 26 -3.76 -10.87 -2.90
CA ILE A 26 -2.71 -11.43 -2.04
C ILE A 26 -3.22 -12.68 -1.33
N GLU A 27 -2.42 -13.76 -1.33
CA GLU A 27 -2.82 -15.04 -0.76
C GLU A 27 -2.34 -15.23 0.69
N THR A 28 -1.20 -14.65 1.06
CA THR A 28 -0.59 -14.86 2.38
C THR A 28 -0.87 -13.69 3.34
N ASP A 29 -0.99 -14.00 4.63
CA ASP A 29 -1.21 -12.96 5.65
C ASP A 29 0.01 -12.03 5.79
N THR A 30 1.21 -12.58 5.61
CA THR A 30 2.47 -11.82 5.67
C THR A 30 2.54 -10.79 4.55
N GLU A 31 2.34 -11.19 3.29
CA GLU A 31 2.34 -10.26 2.15
C GLU A 31 1.25 -9.21 2.30
N LEU A 32 0.09 -9.58 2.85
CA LEU A 32 -1.01 -8.64 3.05
C LEU A 32 -0.65 -7.58 4.10
N ILE A 33 0.03 -7.99 5.17
CA ILE A 33 0.53 -7.07 6.20
C ILE A 33 1.65 -6.18 5.65
N GLU A 34 2.59 -6.74 4.88
CA GLU A 34 3.65 -5.97 4.23
C GLU A 34 3.09 -4.94 3.26
N PHE A 35 2.13 -5.34 2.42
CA PHE A 35 1.42 -4.44 1.52
C PHE A 35 0.70 -3.31 2.28
N ALA A 36 0.00 -3.63 3.37
CA ALA A 36 -0.69 -2.64 4.19
C ALA A 36 0.29 -1.65 4.84
N LEU A 37 1.38 -2.15 5.42
CA LEU A 37 2.42 -1.33 6.03
C LEU A 37 3.14 -0.48 4.99
N ALA A 38 3.44 -1.03 3.83
CA ALA A 38 3.99 -0.29 2.70
C ALA A 38 3.01 0.78 2.26
N THR A 39 1.72 0.49 2.13
CA THR A 39 0.70 1.50 1.77
C THR A 39 0.64 2.63 2.79
N VAL A 40 0.68 2.33 4.09
CA VAL A 40 0.67 3.35 5.16
C VAL A 40 1.98 4.15 5.19
N ALA A 41 3.13 3.50 4.98
CA ALA A 41 4.44 4.16 4.96
C ALA A 41 4.68 4.95 3.66
N LEU A 42 4.09 4.48 2.55
CA LEU A 42 4.08 5.07 1.21
C LEU A 42 2.84 5.92 0.97
N GLU A 43 2.05 6.27 1.99
CA GLU A 43 1.27 7.50 1.96
C GLU A 43 2.26 8.68 1.94
N ASP A 44 3.00 8.74 0.84
CA ASP A 44 3.64 9.91 0.31
C ASP A 44 2.54 10.93 0.06
N ASN A 45 2.93 12.17 -0.20
CA ASN A 45 2.04 13.27 -0.49
C ASN A 45 1.09 13.01 -1.68
N PHE A 46 0.93 11.80 -2.22
CA PHE A 46 -0.03 11.43 -3.26
C PHE A 46 -1.42 12.01 -3.00
N ALA A 47 -2.00 11.89 -1.81
CA ALA A 47 -3.32 12.49 -1.55
C ALA A 47 -3.31 14.03 -1.70
N GLU A 48 -2.25 14.70 -1.25
CA GLU A 48 -2.07 16.14 -1.46
C GLU A 48 -1.72 16.50 -2.91
N ALA A 49 -0.84 15.74 -3.55
CA ALA A 49 -0.33 15.93 -4.91
C ALA A 49 -1.45 15.67 -5.92
N PHE A 50 -2.30 14.67 -5.69
CA PHE A 50 -3.51 14.39 -6.45
C PHE A 50 -4.55 15.50 -6.28
N LYS A 51 -4.76 16.00 -5.06
CA LYS A 51 -5.61 17.18 -4.82
C LYS A 51 -5.07 18.42 -5.54
N LYS A 52 -3.75 18.66 -5.46
CA LYS A 52 -3.05 19.78 -6.10
C LYS A 52 -3.06 19.66 -7.63
N SER A 53 -2.92 18.45 -8.17
CA SER A 53 -2.91 18.21 -9.61
C SER A 53 -4.28 18.43 -10.24
N ARG A 54 -5.37 18.33 -9.46
CA ARG A 54 -6.76 18.50 -9.94
C ARG A 54 -7.05 17.60 -11.16
N GLY A 55 -6.45 16.40 -11.18
CA GLY A 55 -6.57 15.45 -12.28
C GLY A 55 -5.80 15.86 -13.54
N LYS A 56 -4.87 16.81 -13.47
CA LYS A 56 -3.98 17.20 -14.57
C LYS A 56 -2.61 16.59 -14.38
N VAL A 57 -2.07 16.05 -15.46
CA VAL A 57 -0.67 15.62 -15.53
C VAL A 57 0.14 16.78 -16.12
N ASP A 58 1.36 16.99 -15.62
CA ASP A 58 2.28 17.98 -16.22
C ASP A 58 2.48 17.62 -17.70
N PRO A 59 2.15 18.53 -18.65
CA PRO A 59 2.31 18.28 -20.09
C PRO A 59 3.75 17.98 -20.50
N ALA A 60 4.74 18.39 -19.71
CA ALA A 60 6.16 18.12 -19.95
C ALA A 60 6.62 16.76 -19.41
N LEU A 61 5.77 16.06 -18.63
CA LEU A 61 6.08 14.76 -18.08
C LEU A 61 6.09 13.71 -19.18
N LYS A 62 7.26 13.16 -19.49
CA LYS A 62 7.39 12.03 -20.40
C LYS A 62 6.95 10.75 -19.73
N LEU A 63 5.68 10.38 -19.91
CA LEU A 63 5.18 9.05 -19.62
C LEU A 63 5.76 8.11 -20.68
N GLY A 64 6.74 7.31 -20.30
CA GLY A 64 7.55 6.54 -21.23
C GLY A 64 6.72 5.55 -22.06
N PHE A 65 6.64 5.80 -23.37
CA PHE A 65 6.46 4.84 -24.45
C PHE A 65 7.25 5.34 -25.66
#